data_AF-A0AAV6YTL5-F1
#
_entry.id   AF-A0AAV6YTL5-F1
#
_cell.length_a   1.000
_cell.length_b   1.000
_cell.length_c   1.000
_cell.angle_alpha   90.00
_cell.angle_beta   90.00
_cell.angle_gamma   90.00
#
_symmetry.space_group_name_H-M   'P 1'
#
loop_
_entity.id
_entity.type
_entity.pdbx_description
1 polymer ?
#
loop_
_entity_poly.entity_id
_entity_poly.type
_entity_poly.pdbx_seq_one_letter_code
_entity_poly.pdbx_strand_id
1 'polypeptide(L)'
;MFLPTIFQACLSQWIHKALDVEFTDWLRDQEPEKDQDGFYLSSIQNIVMQMLMENVQLAAALGESLENRVRNAVLYEMENCLIWLREALVKYGIERMKDRTYPIYYIQYLLAIINGCCALSSTISHLQLTETVSPVFRKSNPCLQTSLDKTQKKACHLLLDELQTELQ
;
A
#
# COMPACT_ATOMS: atom_id res chain seq x y z
N MET A 1 2.70 5.52 -29.22
CA MET A 1 1.62 5.14 -28.28
C MET A 1 2.00 4.03 -27.31
N PHE A 2 3.05 3.22 -27.56
CA PHE A 2 3.37 1.98 -26.82
C PHE A 2 4.11 2.12 -25.47
N LEU A 3 4.84 3.23 -25.23
CA LEU A 3 5.68 3.39 -24.04
C LEU A 3 4.93 3.33 -22.68
N PRO A 4 3.75 3.96 -22.50
CA PRO A 4 3.05 3.96 -21.21
C PRO A 4 2.43 2.61 -20.85
N THR A 5 1.97 1.85 -21.85
CA THR A 5 1.36 0.53 -21.62
C THR A 5 2.40 -0.48 -21.13
N ILE A 6 3.63 -0.41 -21.68
CA ILE A 6 4.75 -1.23 -21.23
C ILE A 6 5.16 -0.83 -19.82
N PHE A 7 5.30 0.48 -19.55
CA PHE A 7 5.60 1.00 -18.21
C PHE A 7 4.60 0.50 -17.16
N GLN A 8 3.31 0.62 -17.45
CA GLN A 8 2.25 0.19 -16.55
C GLN A 8 2.31 -1.33 -16.28
N ALA A 9 2.51 -2.15 -17.32
CA ALA A 9 2.63 -3.60 -17.15
C ALA A 9 3.86 -3.98 -16.31
N CYS A 10 5.00 -3.30 -16.52
CA CYS A 10 6.20 -3.50 -15.72
C CYS A 10 5.98 -3.11 -14.25
N LEU A 11 5.32 -1.97 -14.02
CA LEU A 11 4.97 -1.49 -12.68
C LEU A 11 4.07 -2.49 -11.95
N SER A 12 3.01 -2.93 -12.63
CA SER A 12 2.06 -3.94 -12.14
C SER A 12 2.76 -5.24 -11.74
N GLN A 13 3.62 -5.78 -12.62
CA GLN A 13 4.39 -7.00 -12.33
C GLN A 13 5.33 -6.81 -11.14
N TRP A 14 5.98 -5.65 -11.03
CA TRP A 14 6.88 -5.37 -9.92
C TRP A 14 6.12 -5.27 -8.59
N ILE A 15 4.97 -4.59 -8.56
CA ILE A 15 4.12 -4.48 -7.37
C ILE A 15 3.68 -5.86 -6.89
N HIS A 16 3.24 -6.73 -7.81
CA HIS A 16 2.88 -8.10 -7.47
C HIS A 16 4.02 -8.86 -6.80
N LYS A 17 5.23 -8.80 -7.38
CA LYS A 17 6.40 -9.46 -6.79
C LYS A 17 6.75 -8.90 -5.42
N ALA A 18 6.68 -7.58 -5.26
CA ALA A 18 6.95 -6.94 -3.99
C ALA A 18 5.92 -7.37 -2.93
N LEU A 19 4.64 -7.50 -3.31
CA LEU A 19 3.59 -7.97 -2.41
C LEU A 19 3.74 -9.46 -2.03
N ASP A 20 4.21 -10.30 -2.96
CA ASP A 20 4.51 -11.69 -2.66
C ASP A 20 5.66 -11.82 -1.64
N VAL A 21 6.69 -10.96 -1.76
CA VAL A 21 7.79 -10.87 -0.79
C VAL A 21 7.26 -10.41 0.56
N GLU A 22 6.49 -9.33 0.60
CA GLU A 22 5.87 -8.81 1.82
C GLU A 22 5.02 -9.87 2.53
N PHE A 23 4.17 -10.58 1.79
CA PHE A 23 3.35 -11.65 2.37
C PHE A 23 4.21 -12.79 2.91
N THR A 24 5.31 -13.12 2.23
CA THR A 24 6.27 -14.11 2.72
C THR A 24 6.91 -13.64 4.03
N ASP A 25 7.23 -12.35 4.16
CA ASP A 25 7.80 -11.78 5.37
C ASP A 25 6.82 -11.84 6.54
N TRP A 26 5.53 -11.59 6.32
CA TRP A 26 4.51 -11.70 7.37
C TRP A 26 4.41 -13.10 8.00
N LEU A 27 4.79 -14.12 7.24
CA LEU A 27 4.75 -15.53 7.66
C LEU A 27 6.04 -15.98 8.35
N ARG A 28 7.08 -15.15 8.39
CA ARG A 28 8.35 -15.49 9.03
C ARG A 28 8.28 -15.28 10.54
N ASP A 29 9.16 -15.99 11.24
CA ASP A 29 9.45 -15.75 12.65
C ASP A 29 10.42 -14.56 12.81
N GLN A 30 10.03 -13.40 12.28
CA GLN A 30 10.78 -12.17 12.38
C GLN A 30 9.81 -11.01 12.62
N GLU A 31 10.08 -10.19 13.65
CA GLU A 31 9.29 -8.99 13.93
C GLU A 31 9.48 -7.96 12.78
N PRO A 32 8.42 -7.26 12.34
CA PRO A 32 8.55 -6.18 11.38
C PRO A 32 9.45 -5.05 11.91
N GLU A 33 10.12 -4.37 10.98
CA GLU A 33 10.94 -3.21 11.29
C GLU A 33 10.12 -2.08 11.94
N LYS A 34 10.80 -1.22 12.70
CA LYS A 34 10.20 -0.05 13.36
C LYS A 34 10.89 1.22 12.87
N ASP A 35 10.14 2.31 12.80
CA ASP A 35 10.73 3.63 12.58
C ASP A 35 11.38 4.18 13.87
N GLN A 36 11.87 5.42 13.79
CA GLN A 36 12.54 6.12 14.88
C GLN A 36 11.62 6.36 16.09
N ASP A 37 10.31 6.41 15.86
CA ASP A 37 9.28 6.62 16.88
C ASP A 37 8.71 5.28 17.41
N GLY A 38 9.18 4.16 16.88
CA GLY A 38 8.81 2.81 17.30
C GLY A 38 7.56 2.25 16.61
N PHE A 39 7.04 2.90 15.57
CA PHE A 39 5.91 2.37 14.79
C PHE A 39 6.38 1.26 13.85
N TYR A 40 5.66 0.13 13.85
CA TYR A 40 5.91 -0.94 12.89
C TYR A 40 5.73 -0.46 11.45
N LEU A 41 6.62 -0.92 10.58
CA LEU A 41 6.72 -0.55 9.18
C LEU A 41 6.37 -1.71 8.27
N SER A 42 5.65 -1.40 7.19
CA SER A 42 5.43 -2.32 6.08
C SER A 42 6.42 -2.01 4.97
N SER A 43 7.19 -3.01 4.56
CA SER A 43 8.15 -2.88 3.47
C SER A 43 7.47 -2.56 2.15
N ILE A 44 6.34 -3.18 1.81
CA ILE A 44 5.62 -2.93 0.57
C ILE A 44 5.15 -1.48 0.48
N GLN A 45 4.64 -0.91 1.57
CA GLN A 45 4.13 0.47 1.56
C GLN A 45 5.26 1.47 1.35
N ASN A 46 6.42 1.25 1.97
CA ASN A 46 7.61 2.09 1.76
C ASN A 46 8.18 1.96 0.35
N ILE A 47 8.40 0.73 -0.10
CA ILE A 47 9.04 0.42 -1.38
C ILE A 47 8.16 0.87 -2.56
N VAL A 48 6.85 0.59 -2.52
CA VAL A 48 5.90 1.04 -3.55
C VAL A 48 5.85 2.55 -3.57
N MET A 49 5.71 3.22 -2.42
CA MET A 49 5.65 4.69 -2.39
C MET A 49 6.91 5.34 -2.94
N GLN A 50 8.08 4.87 -2.53
CA GLN A 50 9.35 5.38 -3.05
C GLN A 50 9.43 5.23 -4.58
N MET A 51 9.18 4.03 -5.09
CA MET A 51 9.30 3.73 -6.52
C MET A 51 8.27 4.50 -7.37
N LEU A 52 7.05 4.69 -6.85
CA LEU A 52 6.03 5.51 -7.50
C LEU A 52 6.45 6.99 -7.57
N MET A 53 7.02 7.54 -6.49
CA MET A 53 7.48 8.93 -6.46
C MET A 53 8.68 9.17 -7.38
N GLU A 54 9.65 8.26 -7.40
CA GLU A 54 10.82 8.34 -8.28
C GLU A 54 10.42 8.35 -9.76
N ASN A 55 9.44 7.51 -10.16
CA ASN A 55 8.95 7.47 -11.54
C ASN A 55 8.28 8.78 -11.96
N VAL A 56 7.50 9.42 -11.08
CA VAL A 56 6.88 10.73 -11.35
C VAL A 56 7.95 11.82 -11.49
N GLN A 57 8.94 11.84 -10.60
CA GLN A 57 10.04 12.80 -10.64
C GLN A 57 10.88 12.68 -11.92
N LEU A 58 11.21 11.45 -12.33
CA LEU A 58 11.95 11.19 -13.56
C LEU A 58 11.14 11.62 -14.80
N ALA A 59 9.83 11.39 -14.81
CA ALA A 59 8.96 11.82 -15.89
C ALA A 59 8.84 13.35 -15.99
N ALA A 60 8.81 14.05 -14.84
CA ALA A 60 8.79 15.52 -14.79
C ALA A 60 10.03 16.14 -15.45
N ALA A 61 11.21 15.53 -15.25
CA ALA A 61 12.45 15.98 -15.89
C ALA A 61 12.45 15.84 -17.42
N LEU A 62 11.58 15.01 -17.98
CA LEU A 62 11.48 14.71 -19.42
C LEU A 62 10.34 15.46 -20.13
N GLY A 63 9.43 16.08 -19.37
CA GLY A 63 8.39 16.97 -19.87
C GLY A 63 6.98 16.66 -19.35
N GLU A 64 6.17 17.72 -19.22
CA GLU A 64 4.85 17.72 -18.58
C GLU A 64 3.85 16.70 -19.17
N SER A 65 3.91 16.45 -20.49
CA SER A 65 3.04 15.46 -21.13
C SER A 65 3.37 14.02 -20.70
N LEU A 66 4.66 13.70 -20.50
CA LEU A 66 5.08 12.39 -20.02
C LEU A 66 4.79 12.25 -18.52
N GLU A 67 5.06 13.30 -17.75
CA GLU A 67 4.75 13.38 -16.32
C GLU A 67 3.28 13.03 -16.04
N ASN A 68 2.34 13.70 -16.72
CA ASN A 68 0.91 13.45 -16.52
C ASN A 68 0.50 12.00 -16.85
N ARG A 69 1.12 11.38 -17.85
CA ARG A 69 0.83 9.99 -18.24
C ARG A 69 1.39 8.99 -17.23
N VAL A 70 2.63 9.20 -16.78
CA VAL A 70 3.26 8.37 -15.74
C VAL A 70 2.51 8.49 -14.43
N ARG A 71 2.14 9.72 -14.04
CA ARG A 71 1.32 9.99 -12.85
C ARG A 71 0.00 9.22 -12.84
N ASN A 72 -0.73 9.23 -13.96
CA ASN A 72 -1.99 8.48 -14.06
C ASN A 72 -1.78 6.96 -13.96
N ALA A 73 -0.74 6.42 -14.60
CA ALA A 73 -0.40 5.00 -14.50
C ALA A 73 -0.01 4.60 -13.07
N VAL A 74 0.80 5.43 -12.40
CA VAL A 74 1.22 5.28 -11.01
C VAL A 74 0.01 5.24 -10.07
N LEU A 75 -0.92 6.20 -10.18
CA LEU A 75 -2.13 6.24 -9.34
C LEU A 75 -3.03 5.01 -9.56
N TYR A 76 -3.18 4.57 -10.82
CA TYR A 76 -3.96 3.39 -11.15
C TYR A 76 -3.34 2.11 -10.56
N GLU A 77 -2.03 1.91 -10.72
CA GLU A 77 -1.35 0.74 -10.16
C GLU A 77 -1.29 0.78 -8.62
N MET A 78 -1.27 1.96 -8.02
CA MET A 78 -1.38 2.12 -6.58
C MET A 78 -2.75 1.68 -6.05
N GLU A 79 -3.83 1.98 -6.78
CA GLU A 79 -5.16 1.46 -6.45
C GLU A 79 -5.20 -0.06 -6.52
N ASN A 80 -4.64 -0.65 -7.59
CA ASN A 80 -4.55 -2.11 -7.73
C ASN A 80 -3.71 -2.75 -6.61
N CYS A 81 -2.60 -2.11 -6.23
CA CYS A 81 -1.77 -2.55 -5.11
C CYS A 81 -2.60 -2.68 -3.82
N LEU A 82 -3.46 -1.71 -3.52
CA LEU A 82 -4.32 -1.75 -2.33
C LEU A 82 -5.37 -2.87 -2.42
N ILE A 83 -5.90 -3.14 -3.61
CA ILE A 83 -6.82 -4.26 -3.84
C ILE A 83 -6.11 -5.58 -3.55
N TRP A 84 -4.93 -5.81 -4.12
CA TRP A 84 -4.16 -7.04 -3.89
C TRP A 84 -3.68 -7.16 -2.45
N LEU A 85 -3.29 -6.05 -1.81
CA LEU A 85 -2.92 -6.03 -0.40
C LEU A 85 -4.09 -6.48 0.48
N ARG A 86 -5.31 -6.04 0.17
CA ARG A 86 -6.52 -6.50 0.87
C ARG A 86 -6.77 -8.00 0.68
N GLU A 87 -6.51 -8.54 -0.51
CA GLU A 87 -6.60 -9.98 -0.77
C GLU A 87 -5.54 -10.76 0.02
N ALA A 88 -4.31 -10.24 0.11
CA ALA A 88 -3.25 -10.80 0.93
C ALA A 88 -3.62 -10.81 2.42
N LEU A 89 -4.23 -9.73 2.94
CA LEU A 89 -4.75 -9.69 4.31
C LEU A 89 -5.84 -10.74 4.56
N VAL A 90 -6.71 -11.02 3.59
CA VAL A 90 -7.69 -12.12 3.71
C VAL A 90 -6.96 -13.46 3.86
N LYS A 91 -5.94 -13.73 3.04
CA LYS A 91 -5.12 -14.95 3.16
C LYS A 91 -4.41 -15.01 4.50
N TYR A 92 -3.85 -13.89 4.97
CA TYR A 92 -3.14 -13.80 6.25
C TYR A 92 -4.03 -14.16 7.44
N GLY A 93 -5.26 -13.62 7.47
CA GLY A 93 -6.24 -13.99 8.48
C GLY A 93 -6.64 -15.47 8.42
N ILE A 94 -6.73 -16.05 7.21
CA ILE A 94 -6.98 -17.49 7.05
C ILE A 94 -5.83 -18.32 7.62
N GLU A 95 -4.57 -17.96 7.39
CA GLU A 95 -3.43 -18.67 7.98
C GLU A 95 -3.47 -18.63 9.52
N ARG A 96 -3.76 -17.45 10.12
CA ARG A 96 -3.92 -17.32 11.58
C ARG A 96 -5.06 -18.15 12.16
N MET A 97 -6.16 -18.31 11.43
CA MET A 97 -7.27 -19.16 11.87
C MET A 97 -6.93 -20.65 11.85
N LYS A 98 -6.03 -21.10 10.97
CA LYS A 98 -5.60 -22.51 10.94
C LYS A 98 -4.81 -22.88 12.19
N ASP A 99 -3.97 -21.96 12.67
CA ASP A 99 -3.17 -22.12 13.87
C ASP A 99 -3.06 -20.78 14.60
N ARG A 100 -3.68 -20.66 15.77
CA ARG A 100 -3.67 -19.41 16.57
C ARG A 100 -2.29 -19.05 17.12
N THR A 101 -1.27 -19.89 16.97
CA THR A 101 0.10 -19.58 17.37
C THR A 101 0.95 -19.07 16.20
N TYR A 102 0.44 -19.17 14.97
CA TYR A 102 1.14 -18.81 13.76
C TYR A 102 0.27 -17.93 12.84
N PRO A 103 0.79 -16.86 12.24
CA PRO A 103 2.16 -16.34 12.34
C PRO A 103 2.43 -15.71 13.71
N ILE A 104 3.68 -15.79 14.16
CA ILE A 104 4.08 -15.37 15.52
C ILE A 104 3.90 -13.86 15.73
N TYR A 105 4.19 -13.08 14.69
CA TYR A 105 4.10 -11.61 14.70
C TYR A 105 2.80 -11.08 14.06
N TYR A 106 1.70 -11.84 14.18
CA TYR A 106 0.42 -11.54 13.54
C TYR A 106 -0.06 -10.11 13.77
N ILE A 107 -0.12 -9.69 15.03
CA ILE A 107 -0.59 -8.35 15.43
C ILE A 107 0.37 -7.26 14.92
N GLN A 108 1.68 -7.47 15.04
CA GLN A 108 2.71 -6.50 14.65
C GLN A 108 2.66 -6.21 13.15
N TYR A 109 2.48 -7.23 12.31
CA TYR A 109 2.31 -7.04 10.87
C TYR A 109 0.98 -6.38 10.50
N LEU A 110 -0.12 -6.66 11.22
CA LEU A 110 -1.37 -5.91 11.03
C LEU A 110 -1.19 -4.43 11.36
N LEU A 111 -0.49 -4.12 12.47
CA LEU A 111 -0.16 -2.75 12.84
C LEU A 111 0.73 -2.07 11.80
N ALA A 112 1.74 -2.77 11.26
CA ALA A 112 2.58 -2.26 10.18
C ALA A 112 1.76 -1.79 8.97
N ILE A 113 0.80 -2.61 8.54
CA ILE A 113 -0.08 -2.29 7.40
C ILE A 113 -1.04 -1.13 7.72
N ILE A 114 -1.57 -1.07 8.94
CA ILE A 114 -2.42 0.04 9.39
C ILE A 114 -1.62 1.34 9.40
N ASN A 115 -0.40 1.32 9.95
CA ASN A 115 0.47 2.48 10.05
C ASN A 115 0.81 3.04 8.67
N GLY A 116 1.24 2.21 7.72
CA GLY A 116 1.51 2.74 6.39
C GLY A 116 0.24 3.08 5.59
N CYS A 117 -0.93 2.51 5.90
CA CYS A 117 -2.20 3.03 5.36
C CYS A 117 -2.46 4.47 5.85
N CYS A 118 -2.18 4.75 7.14
CA CYS A 118 -2.30 6.10 7.69
C CYS A 118 -1.32 7.07 7.02
N ALA A 119 -0.04 6.71 6.93
CA ALA A 119 0.98 7.51 6.25
C ALA A 119 0.60 7.81 4.79
N LEU A 120 0.03 6.83 4.11
CA LEU A 120 -0.45 6.95 2.75
C LEU A 120 -1.62 7.92 2.63
N SER A 121 -2.59 7.84 3.54
CA SER A 121 -3.74 8.74 3.57
C SER A 121 -3.31 10.19 3.80
N SER A 122 -2.34 10.42 4.70
CA SER A 122 -1.74 11.74 4.90
C SER A 122 -1.07 12.24 3.62
N THR A 123 -0.29 11.39 2.96
CA THR A 123 0.38 11.74 1.70
C THR A 123 -0.61 12.13 0.61
N ILE A 124 -1.67 11.34 0.41
CA ILE A 124 -2.74 11.64 -0.56
C ILE A 124 -3.41 12.98 -0.23
N SER A 125 -3.71 13.24 1.05
CA SER A 125 -4.33 14.49 1.50
C SER A 125 -3.43 15.70 1.26
N HIS A 126 -2.11 15.57 1.52
CA HIS A 126 -1.14 16.63 1.25
C HIS A 126 -0.99 16.94 -0.24
N LEU A 127 -1.00 15.89 -1.08
CA LEU A 127 -1.01 16.06 -2.53
C LEU A 127 -2.28 16.81 -2.97
N GLN A 128 -3.45 16.46 -2.43
CA GLN A 128 -4.73 17.14 -2.70
C GLN A 128 -4.77 18.61 -2.24
N LEU A 129 -4.10 18.95 -1.13
CA LEU A 129 -4.09 20.32 -0.60
C LEU A 129 -3.13 21.27 -1.34
N THR A 130 -2.07 20.72 -1.94
CA THR A 130 -1.07 21.51 -2.71
C THR A 130 -1.61 21.92 -4.10
N GLU A 131 -2.81 21.46 -4.46
CA GLU A 131 -3.50 21.64 -5.75
C GLU A 131 -4.25 22.98 -5.94
N THR A 132 -3.97 24.02 -5.15
CA THR A 132 -4.52 25.38 -5.42
C THR A 132 -4.04 25.97 -6.75
N VAL A 133 -3.14 25.30 -7.48
CA VAL A 133 -2.55 25.77 -8.75
C VAL A 133 -2.96 24.92 -9.99
N SER A 134 -3.58 23.73 -9.86
CA SER A 134 -3.98 22.96 -11.07
C SER A 134 -5.25 22.10 -10.88
N PRO A 135 -6.32 22.29 -11.69
CA PRO A 135 -7.63 21.65 -11.53
C PRO A 135 -7.69 20.17 -11.98
N VAL A 136 -6.54 19.55 -12.30
CA VAL A 136 -6.46 18.28 -13.05
C VAL A 136 -6.59 17.03 -12.15
N PHE A 137 -6.36 17.16 -10.85
CA PHE A 137 -6.47 16.05 -9.89
C PHE A 137 -7.88 15.74 -9.38
N ARG A 138 -8.87 16.62 -9.67
CA ARG A 138 -10.23 16.53 -9.11
C ARG A 138 -11.03 15.28 -9.51
N LYS A 139 -10.64 14.53 -10.54
CA LYS A 139 -11.53 13.51 -11.17
C LYS A 139 -11.06 12.05 -11.09
N SER A 140 -9.83 11.74 -10.70
CA SER A 140 -9.33 10.35 -10.64
C SER A 140 -9.20 9.76 -9.23
N ASN A 141 -9.29 10.58 -8.18
CA ASN A 141 -8.86 10.16 -6.83
C ASN A 141 -9.90 9.59 -5.83
N PRO A 142 -11.24 9.58 -6.07
CA PRO A 142 -12.15 8.98 -5.09
C PRO A 142 -12.01 7.45 -5.00
N CYS A 143 -11.51 6.80 -6.06
CA CYS A 143 -11.32 5.35 -6.11
C CYS A 143 -10.14 4.90 -5.24
N LEU A 144 -9.03 5.65 -5.28
CA LEU A 144 -7.82 5.36 -4.49
C LEU A 144 -8.08 5.47 -2.98
N GLN A 145 -8.68 6.58 -2.51
CA GLN A 145 -9.03 6.74 -1.10
C GLN A 145 -10.02 5.66 -0.64
N THR A 146 -11.02 5.33 -1.47
CA THR A 146 -11.96 4.25 -1.15
C THR A 146 -11.27 2.89 -1.02
N SER A 147 -10.32 2.59 -1.91
CA SER A 147 -9.52 1.36 -1.85
C SER A 147 -8.60 1.33 -0.64
N LEU A 148 -8.04 2.47 -0.25
CA LEU A 148 -7.24 2.62 0.97
C LEU A 148 -8.09 2.36 2.22
N ASP A 149 -9.23 3.04 2.35
CA ASP A 149 -10.15 2.88 3.48
C ASP A 149 -10.61 1.42 3.63
N LYS A 150 -10.94 0.75 2.51
CA LYS A 150 -11.32 -0.67 2.53
C LYS A 150 -10.19 -1.58 3.01
N THR A 151 -8.96 -1.26 2.63
CA THR A 151 -7.77 -2.05 3.01
C THR A 151 -7.46 -1.85 4.49
N GLN A 152 -7.44 -0.60 4.95
CA GLN A 152 -7.25 -0.27 6.36
C GLN A 152 -8.34 -0.89 7.23
N LYS A 153 -9.63 -0.77 6.84
CA LYS A 153 -10.74 -1.41 7.57
C LYS A 153 -10.55 -2.93 7.67
N LYS A 154 -10.08 -3.59 6.61
CA LYS A 154 -9.82 -5.04 6.66
C LYS A 154 -8.73 -5.39 7.67
N ALA A 155 -7.62 -4.65 7.69
CA ALA A 155 -6.55 -4.85 8.66
C ALA A 155 -7.03 -4.58 10.10
N CYS A 156 -7.77 -3.49 10.32
CA CYS A 156 -8.34 -3.17 11.63
C CYS A 156 -9.32 -4.23 12.13
N HIS A 157 -10.20 -4.78 11.27
CA HIS A 157 -11.10 -5.86 11.67
C HIS A 157 -10.32 -7.11 12.11
N LEU A 158 -9.30 -7.53 11.34
CA LEU A 158 -8.46 -8.67 11.72
C LEU A 158 -7.76 -8.46 13.06
N LEU A 159 -7.29 -7.23 13.33
CA LEU A 159 -6.65 -6.87 14.59
C LEU A 159 -7.65 -6.92 15.76
N LEU A 160 -8.84 -6.34 15.58
CA LEU A 160 -9.89 -6.33 16.59
C LEU A 160 -10.39 -7.75 16.92
N ASP A 161 -10.56 -8.60 15.91
CA ASP A 161 -10.97 -10.00 16.08
C ASP A 161 -9.94 -10.79 16.92
N GLU A 162 -8.65 -10.53 16.71
CA GLU A 162 -7.58 -11.16 17.48
C GLU A 162 -7.57 -10.67 18.94
N LEU A 163 -7.62 -9.36 19.16
CA LEU A 163 -7.65 -8.77 20.50
C LEU A 163 -8.88 -9.19 21.31
N GLN A 164 -10.03 -9.37 20.65
CA GLN A 164 -11.23 -9.89 21.31
C GLN A 164 -11.06 -11.36 21.75
N THR A 165 -10.29 -12.15 20.99
CA THR A 165 -10.01 -13.54 21.36
C THR A 165 -9.12 -13.61 22.61
N GLU A 166 -8.21 -12.65 22.82
CA GLU A 166 -7.35 -12.61 24.02
C GLU A 166 -8.10 -12.19 25.31
N LEU A 167 -9.26 -11.54 25.17
CA LEU A 167 -10.06 -11.03 26.28
C LEU A 167 -11.13 -12.01 26.80
N GLN A 168 -11.32 -13.15 26.14
CA GLN A 168 -12.28 -14.21 26.52
C GLN A 168 -11.62 -15.33 27.32
#